data_AF-G0VB37-F1
#
_entry.id   AF-G0VB37-F1
#
_cell.length_a   1.000
_cell.length_b   1.000
_cell.length_c   1.000
_cell.angle_alpha   90.00
_cell.angle_beta   90.00
_cell.angle_gamma   90.00
#
_symmetry.space_group_name_H-M   'P 1'
#
loop_
_entity.id
_entity.type
_entity.pdbx_description
1 polymer ?
#
loop_
_entity_poly.entity_id
_entity_poly.type
_entity_poly.pdbx_seq_one_letter_code
_entity_poly.pdbx_strand_id
1 'polypeptide(L)'
;MISLRGIIRFFQVHVVGRFQLTQGETLRELTTLTFKILTLCLCFFLHSLFSTVRSLILFVSECSIIRRIQIYKKNFWSQVPIIGKSALRCLNYIDSFINVKVVLLLEKIISSIEIYSQLHVIEILFKSNSNIQVFFTEDSERIDLHDEDDQQTTLVISNHRSVNDYLLINYLLQDTLLIKYTRKREVLNSFWNNNKRMIPQINFVSWGKIYNFPRLSLMKNIALKDENTYCREEELEEAIEKNGNQTFVLFPEVNILTTELGMVQRKLNQDYIFVTKFYNVLYPRFKNFISTINCFANKMNIKKMKHHMVINEAKQFLNERFEKIVNVSYESIREKDAAQVSMFLGGNQRQSQSQNKKKKTSFKLNPNIYDLTIVYYKPNYTNIGHDHVNGNLNLHEGYQLEQIVPSFLDFLRTSIKSVNEENNEPIIIMINISKIKIAPLLPMTEKKLEKWLENRWGKKDKLINKFETNIKMK
;
A
#
# COMPACT_ATOMS: atom_id res chain seq x y z
N MET A 1 4.71 22.28 -5.72
CA MET A 1 4.39 21.91 -7.12
C MET A 1 5.60 21.25 -7.74
N ILE A 2 5.44 20.07 -8.33
CA ILE A 2 6.56 19.32 -8.92
C ILE A 2 6.93 19.97 -10.27
N SER A 3 8.22 20.22 -10.51
CA SER A 3 8.67 20.75 -11.80
C SER A 3 8.57 19.68 -12.89
N LEU A 4 8.30 20.09 -14.14
CA LEU A 4 8.26 19.17 -15.29
C LEU A 4 9.56 18.36 -15.42
N ARG A 5 10.71 19.00 -15.14
CA ARG A 5 12.03 18.35 -15.09
C ARG A 5 12.10 17.26 -14.03
N GLY A 6 11.49 17.48 -12.86
CA GLY A 6 11.38 16.48 -11.80
C GLY A 6 10.57 15.26 -12.22
N ILE A 7 9.45 15.46 -12.92
CA ILE A 7 8.63 14.37 -13.47
C ILE A 7 9.42 13.56 -14.51
N ILE A 8 10.10 14.22 -15.44
CA ILE A 8 10.92 13.54 -16.46
C ILE A 8 12.02 12.69 -15.79
N ARG A 9 12.73 13.25 -14.81
CA ARG A 9 13.74 12.50 -14.04
C ARG A 9 13.16 11.33 -13.27
N PHE A 10 11.96 11.48 -12.69
CA PHE A 10 11.27 10.36 -12.04
C PHE A 10 11.01 9.21 -13.02
N PHE A 11 10.43 9.50 -14.19
CA PHE A 11 10.22 8.47 -15.21
C PHE A 11 11.54 7.85 -15.68
N GLN A 12 12.58 8.67 -15.85
CA GLN A 12 13.90 8.18 -16.22
C GLN A 12 14.49 7.23 -15.17
N VAL A 13 14.41 7.56 -13.88
CA VAL A 13 15.02 6.75 -12.81
C VAL A 13 14.17 5.53 -12.46
N HIS A 14 12.86 5.70 -12.24
CA HIS A 14 12.01 4.66 -11.66
C HIS A 14 11.25 3.82 -12.69
N VAL A 15 11.00 4.35 -13.89
CA VAL A 15 10.30 3.59 -14.93
C VAL A 15 11.29 3.02 -15.93
N VAL A 16 12.13 3.87 -16.51
CA VAL A 16 13.07 3.50 -17.57
C VAL A 16 14.37 2.92 -17.03
N GLY A 17 14.85 3.42 -15.88
CA GLY A 17 16.12 3.02 -15.29
C GLY A 17 17.34 3.57 -16.03
N ARG A 18 18.51 2.96 -15.78
CA ARG A 18 19.69 3.16 -16.61
C ARG A 18 19.48 2.42 -17.94
N PHE A 19 18.63 2.98 -18.80
CA PHE A 19 18.44 2.48 -20.17
C PHE A 19 19.68 2.81 -20.99
N GLN A 20 20.74 2.06 -20.74
CA GLN A 20 21.71 1.76 -21.77
C GLN A 20 21.13 0.52 -22.46
N LEU A 21 20.89 0.59 -23.78
CA LEU A 21 20.89 -0.62 -24.57
C LEU A 21 22.26 -1.25 -24.29
N THR A 22 22.30 -2.20 -23.36
CA THR A 22 23.48 -3.02 -23.16
C THR A 22 23.76 -3.62 -24.53
N GLN A 23 24.98 -3.43 -25.03
CA GLN A 23 25.40 -3.79 -26.39
C GLN A 23 25.34 -5.31 -26.69
N GLY A 24 24.54 -6.07 -25.94
CA GLY A 24 24.31 -7.51 -26.09
C GLY A 24 22.86 -7.97 -25.89
N GLU A 25 21.85 -7.08 -25.83
CA GLU A 25 20.45 -7.54 -25.83
C GLU A 25 20.10 -8.16 -27.18
N THR A 26 19.58 -9.39 -27.16
CA THR A 26 19.16 -10.08 -28.39
C THR A 26 17.86 -9.47 -28.93
N LEU A 27 17.66 -9.48 -30.26
CA LEU A 27 16.40 -9.04 -30.88
C LEU A 27 15.18 -9.76 -30.30
N ARG A 28 15.36 -11.01 -29.83
CA ARG A 28 14.31 -11.78 -29.17
C ARG A 28 13.92 -11.19 -27.81
N GLU A 29 14.89 -10.77 -27.00
CA GLU A 29 14.62 -10.13 -25.71
C GLU A 29 13.87 -8.81 -25.89
N LEU A 30 14.31 -7.99 -26.85
CA LEU A 30 13.63 -6.73 -27.16
C LEU A 30 12.19 -6.94 -27.65
N THR A 31 11.95 -7.92 -28.53
CA THR A 31 10.60 -8.26 -29.00
C THR A 31 9.70 -8.80 -27.87
N THR A 32 10.24 -9.61 -26.94
CA THR A 32 9.48 -10.04 -25.76
C THR A 32 9.17 -8.88 -24.81
N LEU A 33 10.14 -8.00 -24.56
CA LEU A 33 9.97 -6.83 -23.69
C LEU A 33 8.92 -5.87 -24.25
N THR A 34 9.01 -5.55 -25.54
CA THR A 34 8.03 -4.70 -26.24
C THR A 34 6.62 -5.32 -26.22
N PHE A 35 6.49 -6.63 -26.42
CA PHE A 35 5.19 -7.31 -26.30
C PHE A 35 4.62 -7.23 -24.88
N LYS A 36 5.45 -7.42 -23.84
CA LYS A 36 5.05 -7.27 -22.44
C LYS A 36 4.55 -5.84 -22.16
N ILE A 37 5.32 -4.82 -22.58
CA ILE A 37 4.94 -3.41 -22.41
C ILE A 37 3.63 -3.11 -23.14
N LEU A 38 3.49 -3.54 -24.40
CA LEU A 38 2.28 -3.33 -25.19
C LEU A 38 1.06 -3.94 -24.51
N THR A 39 1.19 -5.14 -23.95
CA THR A 39 0.09 -5.82 -23.27
C THR A 39 -0.34 -5.08 -22.00
N LEU A 40 0.61 -4.54 -21.24
CA LEU A 40 0.32 -3.72 -20.05
C LEU A 40 -0.33 -2.38 -20.42
N CYS A 41 0.19 -1.71 -21.46
CA CYS A 41 -0.40 -0.48 -22.00
C CYS A 41 -1.83 -0.71 -22.49
N LEU A 42 -2.09 -1.85 -23.15
CA LEU A 42 -3.43 -2.22 -23.60
C LEU A 42 -4.39 -2.43 -22.41
N CYS A 43 -3.95 -3.12 -21.35
CA CYS A 43 -4.76 -3.30 -20.14
C CYS A 43 -5.11 -1.95 -19.49
N PHE A 44 -4.12 -1.05 -19.37
CA PHE A 44 -4.33 0.30 -18.85
C PHE A 44 -5.27 1.13 -19.72
N PHE A 45 -5.11 1.07 -21.04
CA PHE A 45 -5.96 1.77 -21.99
C PHE A 45 -7.42 1.29 -21.91
N LEU A 46 -7.65 -0.03 -21.94
CA LEU A 46 -8.99 -0.60 -21.81
C LEU A 46 -9.64 -0.22 -20.48
N HIS A 47 -8.90 -0.33 -19.37
CA HIS A 47 -9.39 0.10 -18.05
C HIS A 47 -9.82 1.57 -18.06
N SER A 48 -8.94 2.45 -18.56
CA SER A 48 -9.22 3.88 -18.64
C SER A 48 -10.43 4.17 -19.53
N LEU A 49 -10.55 3.52 -20.69
CA LEU A 49 -11.66 3.68 -21.61
C LEU A 49 -13.00 3.28 -20.97
N PHE A 50 -13.09 2.11 -20.36
CA PHE A 50 -14.33 1.68 -19.71
C PHE A 50 -14.66 2.54 -18.48
N SER A 51 -13.64 2.98 -17.73
CA SER A 51 -13.84 3.88 -16.60
C SER A 51 -14.31 5.27 -17.03
N THR A 52 -13.84 5.82 -18.16
CA THR A 52 -14.33 7.10 -18.67
C THR A 52 -15.74 6.97 -19.20
N VAL A 53 -16.06 5.92 -19.95
CA VAL A 53 -17.43 5.63 -20.43
C VAL A 53 -18.40 5.53 -19.25
N ARG A 54 -18.04 4.79 -18.19
CA ARG A 54 -18.89 4.70 -16.98
C ARG A 54 -19.10 6.06 -16.33
N SER A 55 -18.02 6.83 -16.14
CA SER A 55 -18.11 8.16 -15.53
C SER A 55 -18.94 9.12 -16.38
N LEU A 56 -18.87 9.04 -17.70
CA LEU A 56 -19.70 9.83 -18.61
C LEU A 56 -21.19 9.46 -18.48
N ILE A 57 -21.51 8.16 -18.39
CA ILE A 57 -22.89 7.69 -18.19
C ILE A 57 -23.45 8.21 -16.86
N LEU A 58 -22.67 8.08 -15.78
CA LEU A 58 -23.08 8.59 -14.47
C LEU A 58 -23.22 10.11 -14.46
N PHE A 59 -22.26 10.82 -15.06
CA PHE A 59 -22.34 12.28 -15.19
C PHE A 59 -23.58 12.70 -15.96
N VAL A 60 -23.90 12.02 -17.08
CA VAL A 60 -25.12 12.29 -17.87
C VAL A 60 -26.39 12.02 -17.05
N SER A 61 -26.39 10.95 -16.25
CA SER A 61 -27.53 10.57 -15.39
C SER A 61 -27.75 11.55 -14.23
N GLU A 62 -26.67 12.03 -13.61
CA GLU A 62 -26.71 12.91 -12.43
C GLU A 62 -26.77 14.41 -12.78
N CYS A 63 -26.49 14.78 -14.04
CA CYS A 63 -26.48 16.18 -14.47
C CYS A 63 -27.86 16.83 -14.30
N SER A 64 -27.90 17.93 -13.54
CA SER A 64 -29.14 18.66 -13.24
C SER A 64 -29.83 19.20 -14.48
N ILE A 65 -29.08 19.63 -15.50
CA ILE A 65 -29.61 20.11 -16.79
C ILE A 65 -30.28 18.98 -17.54
N ILE A 66 -29.63 17.82 -17.62
CA ILE A 66 -30.15 16.64 -18.33
C ILE A 66 -31.38 16.12 -17.61
N ARG A 67 -31.38 16.10 -16.28
CA ARG A 67 -32.57 15.76 -15.47
C ARG A 67 -33.73 16.71 -15.73
N ARG A 68 -33.49 18.02 -15.87
CA ARG A 68 -34.51 19.00 -16.28
C ARG A 68 -35.01 18.72 -17.68
N ILE A 69 -34.13 18.47 -18.66
CA ILE A 69 -34.51 18.09 -20.03
C ILE A 69 -35.34 16.80 -20.04
N GLN A 70 -34.99 15.82 -19.23
CA GLN A 70 -35.75 14.59 -19.07
C GLN A 70 -37.15 14.86 -18.49
N ILE A 71 -37.28 15.76 -17.51
CA ILE A 71 -38.59 16.17 -16.97
C ILE A 71 -39.42 16.85 -18.06
N TYR A 72 -38.85 17.79 -18.83
CA TYR A 72 -39.55 18.42 -19.95
C TYR A 72 -39.97 17.41 -21.02
N LYS A 73 -39.10 16.47 -21.39
CA LYS A 73 -39.44 15.38 -22.31
C LYS A 73 -40.57 14.51 -21.75
N LYS A 74 -40.53 14.14 -20.47
CA LYS A 74 -41.59 13.36 -19.82
C LYS A 74 -42.92 14.13 -19.83
N ASN A 75 -42.90 15.43 -19.55
CA ASN A 75 -44.09 16.29 -19.59
C ASN A 75 -44.64 16.42 -21.03
N PHE A 76 -43.78 16.63 -22.02
CA PHE A 76 -44.18 16.67 -23.43
C PHE A 76 -44.85 15.36 -23.87
N TRP A 77 -44.20 14.22 -23.62
CA TRP A 77 -44.77 12.91 -23.96
C TRP A 77 -46.01 12.55 -23.15
N SER A 78 -46.26 13.18 -21.99
CA SER A 78 -47.51 12.99 -21.24
C SER A 78 -48.72 13.65 -21.91
N GLN A 79 -48.49 14.69 -22.73
CA GLN A 79 -49.53 15.46 -23.41
C GLN A 79 -49.87 14.90 -24.80
N VAL A 80 -49.02 14.05 -25.38
CA VAL A 80 -49.25 13.42 -26.70
C VAL A 80 -50.23 12.24 -26.55
N PRO A 81 -51.44 12.30 -27.12
CA PRO A 81 -52.39 11.19 -27.05
C PRO A 81 -51.87 9.96 -27.80
N ILE A 82 -52.24 8.77 -27.31
CA ILE A 82 -51.94 7.43 -27.88
C ILE A 82 -50.45 7.04 -27.83
N ILE A 83 -49.56 7.78 -28.48
CA ILE A 83 -48.12 7.45 -28.62
C ILE A 83 -47.34 7.82 -27.35
N GLY A 84 -47.78 8.86 -26.64
CA GLY A 84 -47.09 9.40 -25.46
C GLY A 84 -46.90 8.41 -24.31
N LYS A 85 -47.93 7.59 -24.02
CA LYS A 85 -47.85 6.55 -22.97
C LYS A 85 -46.80 5.49 -23.27
N SER A 86 -46.67 5.07 -24.53
CA SER A 86 -45.66 4.09 -24.96
C SER A 86 -44.25 4.68 -24.94
N ALA A 87 -44.09 5.93 -25.39
CA ALA A 87 -42.81 6.64 -25.34
C ALA A 87 -42.32 6.85 -23.89
N LEU A 88 -43.22 7.21 -22.97
CA LEU A 88 -42.90 7.36 -21.53
C LEU A 88 -42.45 6.04 -20.90
N ARG A 89 -43.12 4.92 -21.20
CA ARG A 89 -42.71 3.59 -20.74
C ARG A 89 -41.32 3.23 -21.28
N CYS A 90 -41.08 3.49 -22.57
CA CYS A 90 -39.79 3.23 -23.20
C CYS A 90 -38.67 4.08 -22.57
N LEU A 91 -38.90 5.38 -22.36
CA LEU A 91 -37.92 6.27 -21.72
C LEU A 91 -37.58 5.84 -20.29
N ASN A 92 -38.58 5.52 -19.47
CA ASN A 92 -38.35 5.04 -18.11
C ASN A 92 -37.64 3.67 -18.10
N TYR A 93 -37.97 2.80 -19.05
CA TYR A 93 -37.30 1.52 -19.23
C TYR A 93 -35.82 1.70 -19.60
N ILE A 94 -35.52 2.59 -20.56
CA ILE A 94 -34.15 2.91 -20.98
C ILE A 94 -33.35 3.50 -19.81
N ASP A 95 -33.92 4.45 -19.06
CA ASP A 95 -33.25 5.10 -17.94
C ASP A 95 -32.96 4.10 -16.80
N SER A 96 -33.94 3.24 -16.47
CA SER A 96 -33.74 2.15 -15.52
C SER A 96 -32.72 1.13 -16.04
N PHE A 97 -32.74 0.81 -17.33
CA PHE A 97 -31.81 -0.14 -17.95
C PHE A 97 -30.37 0.38 -17.91
N ILE A 98 -30.16 1.65 -18.21
CA ILE A 98 -28.84 2.30 -18.15
C ILE A 98 -28.31 2.27 -16.71
N ASN A 99 -29.08 2.78 -15.75
CA ASN A 99 -28.63 2.92 -14.37
C ASN A 99 -28.47 1.56 -13.65
N VAL A 100 -29.33 0.58 -13.93
CA VAL A 100 -29.30 -0.71 -13.22
C VAL A 100 -28.46 -1.75 -13.95
N LYS A 101 -28.55 -1.88 -15.27
CA LYS A 101 -27.86 -2.95 -16.01
C LYS A 101 -26.54 -2.50 -16.63
N VAL A 102 -26.53 -1.36 -17.33
CA VAL A 102 -25.33 -0.92 -18.05
C VAL A 102 -24.22 -0.52 -17.09
N VAL A 103 -24.54 0.27 -16.05
CA VAL A 103 -23.54 0.68 -15.05
C VAL A 103 -22.95 -0.53 -14.31
N LEU A 104 -23.78 -1.47 -13.85
CA LEU A 104 -23.30 -2.69 -13.17
C LEU A 104 -22.45 -3.56 -14.10
N LEU A 105 -22.83 -3.68 -15.38
CA LEU A 105 -22.04 -4.43 -16.37
C LEU A 105 -20.68 -3.77 -16.61
N LEU A 106 -20.63 -2.44 -16.72
CA LEU A 106 -19.37 -1.71 -16.83
C LEU A 106 -18.49 -1.88 -15.59
N GLU A 107 -19.06 -1.82 -14.38
CA GLU A 107 -18.32 -2.09 -13.14
C GLU A 107 -17.72 -3.49 -13.09
N LYS A 108 -18.46 -4.47 -13.59
CA LYS A 108 -18.00 -5.86 -13.70
C LYS A 108 -16.88 -6.02 -14.73
N ILE A 109 -17.00 -5.38 -15.89
CA ILE A 109 -15.93 -5.36 -16.91
C ILE A 109 -14.67 -4.71 -16.35
N ILE A 110 -14.79 -3.53 -15.73
CA ILE A 110 -13.66 -2.82 -15.11
C ILE A 110 -12.98 -3.70 -14.05
N SER A 111 -13.77 -4.30 -13.15
CA SER A 111 -13.23 -5.20 -12.12
C SER A 111 -12.54 -6.42 -12.72
N SER A 112 -13.07 -6.97 -13.82
CA SER A 112 -12.47 -8.13 -14.50
C SER A 112 -11.13 -7.77 -15.15
N ILE A 113 -11.04 -6.57 -15.75
CA ILE A 113 -9.78 -6.04 -16.29
C ILE A 113 -8.76 -5.81 -15.18
N GLU A 114 -9.18 -5.27 -14.02
CA GLU A 114 -8.31 -5.08 -12.86
C GLU A 114 -7.75 -6.43 -12.37
N ILE A 115 -8.60 -7.44 -12.16
CA ILE A 115 -8.20 -8.79 -11.75
C ILE A 115 -7.24 -9.42 -12.78
N TYR A 116 -7.61 -9.36 -14.07
CA TYR A 116 -6.77 -9.91 -15.14
C TYR A 116 -5.39 -9.24 -15.17
N SER A 117 -5.35 -7.91 -15.10
CA SER A 117 -4.11 -7.15 -15.13
C SER A 117 -3.21 -7.52 -13.96
N GLN A 118 -3.75 -7.64 -12.75
CA GLN A 118 -2.99 -8.04 -11.56
C GLN A 118 -2.36 -9.43 -11.72
N LEU A 119 -3.17 -10.42 -12.11
CA LEU A 119 -2.71 -11.79 -12.32
C LEU A 119 -1.67 -11.87 -13.44
N HIS A 120 -1.83 -11.07 -14.49
CA HIS A 120 -0.92 -11.05 -15.62
C HIS A 120 0.42 -10.38 -15.30
N VAL A 121 0.39 -9.25 -14.60
CA VAL A 121 1.60 -8.57 -14.15
C VAL A 121 2.42 -9.48 -13.23
N ILE A 122 1.77 -10.13 -12.27
CA ILE A 122 2.43 -11.07 -11.35
C ILE A 122 3.09 -12.23 -12.10
N GLU A 123 2.39 -12.82 -13.07
CA GLU A 123 2.94 -13.93 -13.85
C GLU A 123 4.14 -13.50 -14.70
N ILE A 124 4.06 -12.35 -15.36
CA ILE A 124 5.15 -11.80 -16.19
C ILE A 124 6.38 -11.46 -15.34
N LEU A 125 6.18 -10.87 -14.16
CA LEU A 125 7.25 -10.31 -13.35
C LEU A 125 7.89 -11.32 -12.41
N PHE A 126 7.11 -12.16 -11.74
CA PHE A 126 7.63 -13.01 -10.66
C PHE A 126 7.62 -14.50 -10.99
N LYS A 127 6.64 -14.99 -11.76
CA LYS A 127 6.53 -16.44 -12.05
C LYS A 127 7.33 -16.89 -13.28
N SER A 128 7.34 -16.08 -14.33
CA SER A 128 8.02 -16.41 -15.60
C SER A 128 9.38 -15.75 -15.75
N ASN A 129 9.74 -14.81 -14.87
CA ASN A 129 11.02 -14.11 -14.94
C ASN A 129 12.07 -14.79 -14.07
N SER A 130 13.11 -15.34 -14.69
CA SER A 130 14.26 -15.90 -13.96
C SER A 130 15.20 -14.84 -13.40
N ASN A 131 15.07 -13.57 -13.84
CA ASN A 131 15.94 -12.48 -13.40
C ASN A 131 15.62 -11.99 -11.98
N ILE A 132 14.48 -12.37 -11.41
CA ILE A 132 14.05 -11.91 -10.08
C ILE A 132 14.03 -13.09 -9.12
N GLN A 133 14.77 -12.96 -8.03
CA GLN A 133 14.81 -13.95 -6.96
C GLN A 133 14.29 -13.33 -5.67
N VAL A 134 13.25 -13.93 -5.09
CA VAL A 134 12.62 -13.46 -3.85
C VAL A 134 13.03 -14.35 -2.70
N PHE A 135 13.67 -13.77 -1.69
CA PHE A 135 14.09 -14.45 -0.47
C PHE A 135 13.36 -13.88 0.74
N PHE A 136 12.88 -14.78 1.59
CA PHE A 136 12.32 -14.44 2.90
C PHE A 136 13.41 -14.65 3.96
N THR A 137 13.49 -13.74 4.91
CA THR A 137 14.33 -13.92 6.10
C THR A 137 13.81 -15.06 6.98
N GLU A 138 14.68 -15.67 7.78
CA GLU A 138 14.31 -16.75 8.71
C GLU A 138 13.18 -16.34 9.68
N ASP A 139 13.18 -15.09 10.11
CA ASP A 139 12.17 -14.52 11.02
C ASP A 139 10.85 -14.13 10.31
N SER A 140 10.69 -14.40 9.01
CA SER A 140 9.51 -13.99 8.26
C SER A 140 8.27 -14.79 8.64
N GLU A 141 7.23 -14.07 9.05
CA GLU A 141 5.93 -14.66 9.37
C GLU A 141 5.03 -14.81 8.14
N ARG A 142 4.08 -15.75 8.21
CA ARG A 142 3.06 -15.94 7.16
C ARG A 142 1.98 -14.87 7.25
N ILE A 143 1.52 -14.42 6.07
CA ILE A 143 0.42 -13.46 5.97
C ILE A 143 -0.90 -14.21 5.90
N ASP A 144 -1.71 -14.06 6.95
CA ASP A 144 -3.08 -14.58 7.02
C ASP A 144 -4.07 -13.43 6.77
N LEU A 145 -4.72 -13.43 5.61
CA LEU A 145 -5.71 -12.41 5.21
C LEU A 145 -7.17 -12.89 5.32
N HIS A 146 -7.37 -14.20 5.43
CA HIS A 146 -8.68 -14.83 5.39
C HIS A 146 -8.97 -15.55 6.71
N ASP A 147 -10.21 -15.48 7.11
CA ASP A 147 -10.79 -16.30 8.17
C ASP A 147 -11.76 -17.24 7.48
N GLU A 148 -11.38 -18.52 7.42
CA GLU A 148 -12.01 -19.53 6.57
C GLU A 148 -11.98 -19.12 5.08
N ASP A 149 -13.11 -18.61 4.56
CA ASP A 149 -13.28 -18.16 3.17
C ASP A 149 -13.49 -16.64 3.04
N ASP A 150 -13.69 -15.92 4.15
CA ASP A 150 -13.94 -14.48 4.13
C ASP A 150 -12.64 -13.70 4.32
N GLN A 151 -12.38 -12.74 3.42
CA GLN A 151 -11.31 -11.77 3.62
C GLN A 151 -11.61 -10.93 4.88
N GLN A 152 -10.62 -10.76 5.74
CA GLN A 152 -10.66 -9.82 6.87
C GLN A 152 -10.07 -8.46 6.44
N THR A 153 -10.59 -7.38 7.01
CA THR A 153 -10.00 -6.05 6.85
C THR A 153 -8.62 -6.05 7.52
N THR A 154 -7.57 -5.89 6.72
CA THR A 154 -6.19 -6.07 7.18
C THR A 154 -5.37 -4.82 6.85
N LEU A 155 -4.50 -4.41 7.77
CA LEU A 155 -3.54 -3.33 7.54
C LEU A 155 -2.16 -3.89 7.25
N VAL A 156 -1.56 -3.43 6.16
CA VAL A 156 -0.17 -3.70 5.81
C VAL A 156 0.58 -2.38 5.78
N ILE A 157 1.70 -2.30 6.48
CA ILE A 157 2.62 -1.17 6.42
C ILE A 157 3.93 -1.63 5.79
N SER A 158 4.51 -0.83 4.92
CA SER A 158 5.77 -1.15 4.25
C SER A 158 6.66 0.08 4.12
N ASN A 159 7.98 -0.13 4.04
CA ASN A 159 8.87 0.89 3.46
C ASN A 159 8.62 0.99 1.95
N HIS A 160 9.01 2.12 1.35
CA HIS A 160 8.85 2.36 -0.08
C HIS A 160 10.19 2.72 -0.72
N ARG A 161 10.79 1.76 -1.42
CA ARG A 161 12.06 1.91 -2.13
C ARG A 161 11.89 2.04 -3.63
N SER A 162 10.92 1.36 -4.23
CA SER A 162 10.69 1.37 -5.67
C SER A 162 9.21 1.39 -6.01
N VAL A 163 8.85 1.93 -7.18
CA VAL A 163 7.51 1.79 -7.77
C VAL A 163 7.13 0.31 -7.93
N ASN A 164 8.11 -0.58 -8.00
CA ASN A 164 7.87 -2.03 -8.04
C ASN A 164 7.32 -2.59 -6.72
N ASP A 165 7.41 -1.87 -5.59
CA ASP A 165 6.86 -2.31 -4.30
C ASP A 165 5.35 -2.54 -4.37
N TYR A 166 4.63 -1.72 -5.14
CA TYR A 166 3.19 -1.90 -5.36
C TYR A 166 2.89 -3.25 -6.03
N LEU A 167 3.76 -3.71 -6.93
CA LEU A 167 3.60 -4.97 -7.65
C LEU A 167 4.07 -6.15 -6.80
N LEU A 168 5.19 -5.97 -6.08
CA LEU A 168 5.73 -6.97 -5.18
C LEU A 168 4.75 -7.27 -4.04
N ILE A 169 4.18 -6.24 -3.40
CA ILE A 169 3.19 -6.46 -2.32
C ILE A 169 1.93 -7.13 -2.87
N ASN A 170 1.47 -6.77 -4.08
CA ASN A 170 0.39 -7.50 -4.74
C ASN A 170 0.75 -8.98 -4.95
N TYR A 171 1.99 -9.28 -5.38
CA TYR A 171 2.48 -10.64 -5.49
C TYR A 171 2.45 -11.36 -4.13
N LEU A 172 3.07 -10.80 -3.08
CA LEU A 172 3.15 -11.42 -1.76
C LEU A 172 1.79 -11.75 -1.14
N LEU A 173 0.83 -10.82 -1.28
CA LEU A 173 -0.51 -10.99 -0.72
C LEU A 173 -1.37 -11.96 -1.53
N GLN A 174 -1.08 -12.14 -2.82
CA GLN A 174 -1.81 -13.06 -3.69
C GLN A 174 -1.15 -14.44 -3.76
N ASP A 175 0.17 -14.56 -3.64
CA ASP A 175 0.90 -15.81 -3.91
C ASP A 175 0.50 -16.94 -2.96
N THR A 176 0.27 -16.61 -1.68
CA THR A 176 -0.28 -17.54 -0.67
C THR A 176 -1.61 -18.18 -1.10
N LEU A 177 -2.38 -17.50 -1.96
CA LEU A 177 -3.69 -17.95 -2.45
C LEU A 177 -3.64 -18.46 -3.89
N LEU A 178 -2.74 -17.94 -4.72
CA LEU A 178 -2.53 -18.38 -6.10
C LEU A 178 -1.97 -19.80 -6.17
N ILE A 179 -1.25 -20.26 -5.14
CA ILE A 179 -0.85 -21.68 -5.03
C ILE A 179 -2.09 -22.60 -5.00
N LYS A 180 -3.25 -22.12 -4.51
CA LYS A 180 -4.50 -22.89 -4.51
C LYS A 180 -5.23 -22.90 -5.86
N TYR A 181 -4.93 -21.98 -6.78
CA TYR A 181 -5.65 -21.83 -8.05
C TYR A 181 -4.73 -21.96 -9.26
N THR A 182 -4.98 -22.98 -10.08
CA THR A 182 -4.10 -23.35 -11.20
C THR A 182 -4.19 -22.46 -12.44
N ARG A 183 -5.32 -21.78 -12.71
CA ARG A 183 -5.51 -21.03 -13.97
C ARG A 183 -6.23 -19.69 -13.81
N LYS A 184 -5.72 -18.63 -14.46
CA LYS A 184 -6.34 -17.29 -14.51
C LYS A 184 -7.80 -17.29 -14.98
N ARG A 185 -8.12 -18.19 -15.93
CA ARG A 185 -9.47 -18.34 -16.48
C ARG A 185 -10.47 -18.78 -15.41
N GLU A 186 -10.06 -19.62 -14.47
CA GLU A 186 -10.93 -20.08 -13.38
C GLU A 186 -11.27 -18.94 -12.43
N VAL A 187 -10.27 -18.12 -12.06
CA VAL A 187 -10.47 -16.93 -11.23
C VAL A 187 -11.43 -15.94 -11.89
N LEU A 188 -11.25 -15.67 -13.18
CA LEU A 188 -12.11 -14.78 -13.95
C LEU A 188 -13.52 -15.34 -14.14
N ASN A 189 -13.67 -16.63 -14.43
CA ASN A 189 -14.97 -17.27 -14.59
C ASN A 189 -15.74 -17.30 -13.26
N SER A 190 -15.05 -17.56 -12.14
CA SER A 190 -15.64 -17.51 -10.81
C SER A 190 -16.13 -16.09 -10.47
N PHE A 191 -15.33 -15.06 -10.78
CA PHE A 191 -15.76 -13.68 -10.62
C PHE A 191 -16.94 -13.34 -11.54
N TRP A 192 -16.90 -13.75 -12.80
CA TRP A 192 -17.94 -13.41 -13.76
C TRP A 192 -19.25 -14.15 -13.51
N ASN A 193 -19.24 -15.41 -13.10
CA ASN A 193 -20.48 -16.18 -12.94
C ASN A 193 -21.03 -16.07 -11.51
N ASN A 194 -20.15 -16.10 -10.50
CA ASN A 194 -20.57 -16.20 -9.10
C ASN A 194 -20.43 -14.87 -8.34
N ASN A 195 -19.90 -13.81 -8.97
CA ASN A 195 -19.51 -12.55 -8.30
C ASN A 195 -18.60 -12.77 -7.07
N LYS A 196 -17.93 -13.92 -6.98
CA LYS A 196 -17.00 -14.25 -5.90
C LYS A 196 -15.59 -13.84 -6.31
N ARG A 197 -14.96 -12.97 -5.54
CA ARG A 197 -13.54 -12.64 -5.72
C ARG A 197 -12.70 -13.67 -4.95
N MET A 198 -11.94 -14.47 -5.68
CA MET A 198 -11.02 -15.47 -5.11
C MET A 198 -9.66 -14.88 -4.73
N ILE A 199 -9.32 -13.71 -5.27
CA ILE A 199 -8.13 -12.95 -4.89
C ILE A 199 -8.50 -11.88 -3.86
N PRO A 200 -7.60 -11.58 -2.91
CA PRO A 200 -7.86 -10.57 -1.90
C PRO A 200 -7.97 -9.20 -2.57
N GLN A 201 -8.91 -8.39 -2.10
CA GLN A 201 -9.00 -6.99 -2.49
C GLN A 201 -7.89 -6.22 -1.79
N ILE A 202 -6.92 -5.75 -2.55
CA ILE A 202 -5.80 -4.96 -2.07
C ILE A 202 -6.03 -3.51 -2.48
N ASN A 203 -5.87 -2.57 -1.56
CA ASN A 203 -5.96 -1.15 -1.85
C ASN A 203 -4.78 -0.42 -1.24
N PHE A 204 -4.07 0.32 -2.07
CA PHE A 204 -3.01 1.22 -1.64
C PHE A 204 -3.63 2.56 -1.25
N VAL A 205 -3.20 3.09 -0.10
CA VAL A 205 -3.60 4.42 0.37
C VAL A 205 -2.38 5.33 0.25
N SER A 206 -2.35 6.13 -0.82
CA SER A 206 -1.25 7.05 -1.09
C SER A 206 -1.75 8.26 -1.88
N TRP A 207 -1.04 9.39 -1.79
CA TRP A 207 -1.37 10.64 -2.50
C TRP A 207 -2.83 11.10 -2.34
N GLY A 208 -3.41 10.87 -1.16
CA GLY A 208 -4.82 11.18 -0.85
C GLY A 208 -5.83 10.43 -1.72
N LYS A 209 -5.49 9.21 -2.16
CA LYS A 209 -6.43 8.28 -2.81
C LYS A 209 -6.23 6.86 -2.31
N ILE A 210 -7.36 6.15 -2.29
CA ILE A 210 -7.42 4.69 -2.14
C ILE A 210 -7.53 4.11 -3.55
N TYR A 211 -6.59 3.26 -3.95
CA TYR A 211 -6.57 2.67 -5.29
C TYR A 211 -6.02 1.25 -5.29
N ASN A 212 -6.60 0.41 -6.13
CA ASN A 212 -6.10 -0.92 -6.46
C ASN A 212 -5.32 -0.93 -7.79
N PHE A 213 -5.69 0.00 -8.69
CA PHE A 213 -5.14 0.12 -10.04
C PHE A 213 -4.72 1.58 -10.29
N PRO A 214 -3.58 1.84 -10.94
CA PRO A 214 -3.14 3.20 -11.23
C PRO A 214 -4.14 3.85 -12.21
N ARG A 215 -4.88 4.86 -11.74
CA ARG A 215 -5.83 5.62 -12.56
C ARG A 215 -5.23 6.96 -12.95
N LEU A 216 -5.72 7.57 -14.03
CA LEU A 216 -5.35 8.94 -14.42
C LEU A 216 -5.60 9.95 -13.29
N SER A 217 -6.62 9.73 -12.47
CA SER A 217 -6.89 10.55 -11.28
C SER A 217 -5.78 10.48 -10.24
N LEU A 218 -5.13 9.32 -10.08
CA LEU A 218 -3.98 9.17 -9.19
C LEU A 218 -2.78 9.92 -9.76
N MET A 219 -2.50 9.77 -11.06
CA MET A 219 -1.42 10.50 -11.74
C MET A 219 -1.58 12.02 -11.62
N LYS A 220 -2.83 12.51 -11.75
CA LYS A 220 -3.16 13.92 -11.49
C LYS A 220 -2.85 14.34 -10.05
N ASN A 221 -3.19 13.52 -9.06
CA ASN A 221 -2.86 13.82 -7.66
C ASN A 221 -1.36 13.86 -7.42
N ILE A 222 -0.62 12.90 -7.97
CA ILE A 222 0.84 12.83 -7.88
C ILE A 222 1.47 14.11 -8.46
N ALA A 223 0.98 14.58 -9.61
CA ALA A 223 1.54 15.76 -10.27
C ALA A 223 1.17 17.09 -9.57
N LEU A 224 -0.06 17.21 -9.07
CA LEU A 224 -0.61 18.49 -8.60
C LEU A 224 -0.57 18.67 -7.08
N LYS A 225 -0.67 17.58 -6.31
CA LYS A 225 -0.77 17.65 -4.85
C LYS A 225 0.59 17.50 -4.19
N ASP A 226 0.65 17.95 -2.94
CA ASP A 226 1.84 17.86 -2.12
C ASP A 226 2.03 16.44 -1.54
N GLU A 227 3.27 16.11 -1.18
CA GLU A 227 3.67 14.82 -0.59
C GLU A 227 2.92 14.51 0.73
N ASN A 228 2.47 15.56 1.42
CA ASN A 228 1.72 15.51 2.69
C ASN A 228 0.23 15.22 2.52
N THR A 229 -0.23 14.95 1.31
CA THR A 229 -1.64 14.64 1.05
C THR A 229 -2.00 13.29 1.66
N TYR A 230 -3.07 13.27 2.45
CA TYR A 230 -3.56 12.08 3.15
C TYR A 230 -5.03 11.81 2.84
N CYS A 231 -5.46 10.57 3.06
CA CYS A 231 -6.87 10.16 2.93
C CYS A 231 -7.61 10.41 4.24
N ARG A 232 -8.83 10.97 4.14
CA ARG A 232 -9.67 11.23 5.31
C ARG A 232 -10.33 9.95 5.82
N GLU A 233 -10.74 9.96 7.09
CA GLU A 233 -11.42 8.84 7.72
C GLU A 233 -12.72 8.48 6.97
N GLU A 234 -13.48 9.49 6.55
CA GLU A 234 -14.72 9.34 5.77
C GLU A 234 -14.50 8.57 4.46
N GLU A 235 -13.42 8.87 3.72
CA GLU A 235 -13.10 8.21 2.45
C GLU A 235 -12.75 6.72 2.65
N LEU A 236 -12.10 6.40 3.78
CA LEU A 236 -11.79 5.02 4.17
C LEU A 236 -13.06 4.27 4.61
N GLU A 237 -13.94 4.94 5.36
CA GLU A 237 -15.23 4.36 5.76
C GLU A 237 -16.12 4.06 4.55
N GLU A 238 -16.22 4.99 3.60
CA GLU A 238 -16.95 4.79 2.35
C GLU A 238 -16.37 3.62 1.53
N ALA A 239 -15.05 3.48 1.50
CA ALA A 239 -14.39 2.37 0.79
C ALA A 239 -14.74 1.00 1.39
N ILE A 240 -14.75 0.90 2.73
CA ILE A 240 -15.12 -0.30 3.48
C ILE A 240 -16.62 -0.60 3.30
N GLU A 241 -17.47 0.42 3.35
CA GLU A 241 -18.92 0.25 3.17
C GLU A 241 -19.28 -0.20 1.75
N LYS A 242 -18.60 0.34 0.74
CA LYS A 242 -18.86 0.01 -0.65
C LYS A 242 -18.38 -1.38 -1.04
N ASN A 243 -17.19 -1.76 -0.60
CA ASN A 243 -16.50 -2.94 -1.14
C ASN A 243 -16.37 -4.09 -0.13
N GLY A 244 -16.74 -3.88 1.13
CA GLY A 244 -16.61 -4.86 2.21
C GLY A 244 -15.22 -4.87 2.86
N ASN A 245 -14.82 -6.04 3.35
CA ASN A 245 -13.51 -6.23 3.95
C ASN A 245 -12.39 -6.19 2.89
N GLN A 246 -11.33 -5.46 3.17
CA GLN A 246 -10.23 -5.21 2.22
C GLN A 246 -8.88 -5.14 2.93
N THR A 247 -7.80 -5.39 2.19
CA THR A 247 -6.44 -5.19 2.67
C THR A 247 -5.95 -3.80 2.29
N PHE A 248 -5.69 -2.96 3.27
CA PHE A 248 -5.15 -1.62 3.08
C PHE A 248 -3.63 -1.66 3.21
N VAL A 249 -2.93 -1.21 2.18
CA VAL A 249 -1.47 -1.10 2.16
C VAL A 249 -1.10 0.37 2.29
N LEU A 250 -0.31 0.69 3.31
CA LEU A 250 0.25 2.01 3.53
C LEU A 250 1.75 1.98 3.30
N PHE A 251 2.24 3.05 2.71
CA PHE A 251 3.66 3.43 2.75
C PHE A 251 3.77 4.63 3.67
N PRO A 252 4.09 4.45 4.95
CA PRO A 252 4.19 5.57 5.88
C PRO A 252 5.41 6.46 5.62
N GLU A 253 6.13 6.32 4.52
CA GLU A 253 7.26 7.16 4.16
C GLU A 253 6.79 8.41 3.40
N VAL A 254 7.68 9.40 3.27
CA VAL A 254 7.39 10.56 2.42
C VAL A 254 7.20 10.07 0.99
N ASN A 255 6.15 10.55 0.33
CA ASN A 255 5.91 10.24 -1.08
C ASN A 255 6.90 11.03 -1.95
N ILE A 256 8.17 10.63 -1.92
CA ILE A 256 9.22 11.33 -2.64
C ILE A 256 9.21 10.89 -4.09
N LEU A 257 8.96 11.84 -4.99
CA LEU A 257 8.98 11.58 -6.42
C LEU A 257 10.39 11.74 -7.03
N THR A 258 11.29 12.52 -6.43
CA THR A 258 12.62 12.77 -7.02
C THR A 258 13.74 12.42 -6.06
N THR A 259 14.83 11.86 -6.59
CA THR A 259 16.04 11.54 -5.83
C THR A 259 16.60 12.79 -5.11
N GLU A 260 16.50 13.95 -5.73
CA GLU A 260 16.90 15.24 -5.16
C GLU A 260 16.11 15.59 -3.89
N LEU A 261 14.78 15.45 -3.93
CA LEU A 261 13.95 15.73 -2.76
C LEU A 261 14.23 14.74 -1.62
N GLY A 262 14.54 13.49 -1.97
CA GLY A 262 15.05 12.49 -1.03
C GLY A 262 16.36 12.88 -0.38
N MET A 263 17.33 13.38 -1.16
CA MET A 263 18.60 13.87 -0.64
C MET A 263 18.42 15.10 0.24
N VAL A 264 17.57 16.05 -0.16
CA VAL A 264 17.26 17.25 0.62
C VAL A 264 16.62 16.86 1.94
N GLN A 265 15.64 15.97 1.95
CA GLN A 265 15.01 15.53 3.18
C GLN A 265 15.99 14.80 4.10
N ARG A 266 16.84 13.92 3.55
CA ARG A 266 17.90 13.26 4.33
C ARG A 266 18.84 14.26 4.97
N LYS A 267 19.27 15.27 4.21
CA LYS A 267 20.13 16.34 4.71
C LYS A 267 19.44 17.14 5.82
N LEU A 268 18.19 17.55 5.63
CA LEU A 268 17.42 18.24 6.66
C LEU A 268 17.31 17.41 7.94
N ASN A 269 16.99 16.12 7.83
CA ASN A 269 16.93 15.23 9.00
C ASN A 269 18.29 15.03 9.69
N GLN A 270 19.40 15.13 8.94
CA GLN A 270 20.75 15.04 9.50
C GLN A 270 21.16 16.33 10.24
N ASP A 271 20.73 17.49 9.73
CA ASP A 271 21.07 18.81 10.25
C ASP A 271 20.32 19.15 11.55
N TYR A 272 19.08 18.66 11.73
CA TYR A 272 18.31 18.89 12.96
C TYR A 272 18.60 17.86 14.06
N ILE A 273 18.97 18.35 15.25
CA ILE A 273 19.36 17.51 16.41
C ILE A 273 18.18 16.75 17.02
N PHE A 274 16.97 17.32 16.95
CA PHE A 274 15.77 16.79 17.61
C PHE A 274 14.97 15.80 16.76
N VAL A 275 15.41 15.50 15.52
CA VAL A 275 14.74 14.55 14.63
C VAL A 275 15.46 13.21 14.68
N THR A 276 14.70 12.13 14.81
CA THR A 276 15.28 10.78 14.71
C THR A 276 15.92 10.57 13.34
N LYS A 277 17.21 10.24 13.33
CA LYS A 277 17.98 10.02 12.10
C LYS A 277 17.77 8.60 11.62
N PHE A 278 17.30 8.47 10.38
CA PHE A 278 17.18 7.20 9.67
C PHE A 278 18.14 7.21 8.47
N TYR A 279 18.80 6.07 8.23
CA TYR A 279 19.80 5.94 7.17
C TYR A 279 19.26 5.20 5.95
N ASN A 280 18.45 4.16 6.19
CA ASN A 280 17.93 3.22 5.20
C ASN A 280 16.47 3.47 4.80
N VAL A 281 15.71 4.15 5.67
CA VAL A 281 14.30 4.50 5.46
C VAL A 281 14.12 6.01 5.53
N LEU A 282 13.04 6.49 4.92
CA LEU A 282 12.65 7.89 5.01
C LEU A 282 11.84 8.15 6.29
N TYR A 283 11.84 9.40 6.74
CA TYR A 283 11.08 9.77 7.94
C TYR A 283 9.57 9.55 7.73
N PRO A 284 8.86 8.94 8.69
CA PRO A 284 7.48 8.54 8.47
C PRO A 284 6.49 9.72 8.50
N ARG A 285 5.48 9.68 7.63
CA ARG A 285 4.29 10.54 7.62
C ARG A 285 3.13 9.84 8.32
N PHE A 286 2.73 10.38 9.47
CA PHE A 286 1.79 9.71 10.36
C PHE A 286 0.31 9.79 9.93
N LYS A 287 -0.09 10.81 9.16
CA LYS A 287 -1.51 11.14 8.92
C LYS A 287 -2.32 10.00 8.30
N ASN A 288 -1.81 9.33 7.27
CA ASN A 288 -2.52 8.18 6.65
C ASN A 288 -2.66 7.01 7.63
N PHE A 289 -1.60 6.74 8.40
CA PHE A 289 -1.61 5.68 9.41
C PHE A 289 -2.62 5.98 10.53
N ILE A 290 -2.60 7.20 11.07
CA ILE A 290 -3.53 7.64 12.13
C ILE A 290 -4.98 7.58 11.63
N SER A 291 -5.26 8.16 10.46
CA SER A 291 -6.59 8.15 9.83
C SER A 291 -7.12 6.71 9.67
N THR A 292 -6.26 5.78 9.24
CA THR A 292 -6.63 4.37 9.09
C THR A 292 -6.93 3.70 10.43
N ILE A 293 -6.09 3.90 11.45
CA ILE A 293 -6.31 3.34 12.79
C ILE A 293 -7.56 3.95 13.46
N ASN A 294 -7.81 5.24 13.26
CA ASN A 294 -9.01 5.91 13.76
C ASN A 294 -10.28 5.37 13.09
N CYS A 295 -10.28 5.24 11.75
CA CYS A 295 -11.36 4.62 10.99
C CYS A 295 -11.70 3.22 11.52
N PHE A 296 -10.68 2.38 11.78
CA PHE A 296 -10.89 1.04 12.33
C PHE A 296 -11.41 1.07 13.77
N ALA A 297 -10.89 1.98 14.61
CA ALA A 297 -11.38 2.14 15.97
C ALA A 297 -12.85 2.58 15.99
N ASN A 298 -13.24 3.49 15.10
CA ASN A 298 -14.62 3.96 14.94
C ASN A 298 -15.54 2.81 14.50
N LYS A 299 -15.17 2.03 13.48
CA LYS A 299 -15.97 0.87 13.03
C LYS A 299 -16.07 -0.23 14.10
N MET A 300 -15.05 -0.41 14.94
CA MET A 300 -15.08 -1.31 16.10
C MET A 300 -15.77 -0.71 17.34
N ASN A 301 -16.22 0.55 17.29
CA ASN A 301 -16.78 1.31 18.42
C ASN A 301 -15.84 1.39 19.64
N ILE A 302 -14.53 1.45 19.41
CA ILE A 302 -13.51 1.57 20.46
C ILE A 302 -13.27 3.05 20.75
N LYS A 303 -13.57 3.48 21.98
CA LYS A 303 -13.29 4.85 22.43
C LYS A 303 -11.79 5.08 22.57
N LYS A 304 -11.31 6.20 22.03
CA LYS A 304 -9.92 6.66 22.22
C LYS A 304 -9.65 6.94 23.70
N MET A 305 -8.43 6.64 24.15
CA MET A 305 -7.96 7.01 25.48
C MET A 305 -8.01 8.53 25.63
N LYS A 306 -8.63 9.01 26.70
CA LYS A 306 -8.64 10.43 27.03
C LYS A 306 -7.22 10.89 27.38
N HIS A 307 -6.79 11.98 26.77
CA HIS A 307 -5.53 12.63 27.11
C HIS A 307 -5.71 13.38 28.44
N HIS A 308 -5.47 12.72 29.57
CA HIS A 308 -5.43 13.41 30.87
C HIS A 308 -4.14 14.24 30.94
N MET A 309 -4.21 15.53 30.57
CA MET A 309 -3.09 16.49 30.69
C MET A 309 -2.51 16.46 32.11
N VAL A 310 -3.37 16.42 33.13
CA VAL A 310 -2.99 16.42 34.55
C VAL A 310 -2.10 15.23 34.93
N ILE A 311 -2.32 14.04 34.36
CA ILE A 311 -1.50 12.85 34.69
C ILE A 311 -0.14 12.91 33.99
N ASN A 312 -0.06 13.50 32.80
CA ASN A 312 1.21 13.66 32.10
C ASN A 312 2.04 14.80 32.69
N GLU A 313 1.43 15.92 33.08
CA GLU A 313 2.09 16.98 33.84
C GLU A 313 2.52 16.48 35.22
N ALA A 314 1.67 15.71 35.91
CA ALA A 314 2.06 15.06 37.15
C ALA A 314 3.20 14.05 36.94
N LYS A 315 3.22 13.30 35.83
CA LYS A 315 4.33 12.39 35.50
C LYS A 315 5.61 13.13 35.13
N GLN A 316 5.54 14.25 34.41
CA GLN A 316 6.72 15.07 34.12
C GLN A 316 7.23 15.74 35.39
N PHE A 317 6.35 16.33 36.20
CA PHE A 317 6.70 16.93 37.48
C PHE A 317 7.27 15.90 38.46
N LEU A 318 6.69 14.69 38.50
CA LEU A 318 7.22 13.58 39.29
C LEU A 318 8.56 13.10 38.73
N ASN A 319 8.71 12.93 37.42
CA ASN A 319 10.00 12.54 36.83
C ASN A 319 11.10 13.59 37.06
N GLU A 320 10.79 14.89 36.98
CA GLU A 320 11.72 15.97 37.29
C GLU A 320 12.08 16.02 38.79
N ARG A 321 11.12 15.71 39.67
CA ARG A 321 11.40 15.55 41.11
C ARG A 321 12.15 14.26 41.41
N PHE A 322 11.87 13.17 40.71
CA PHE A 322 12.57 11.90 40.85
C PHE A 322 14.00 12.02 40.32
N GLU A 323 14.27 12.70 39.21
CA GLU A 323 15.64 12.99 38.75
C GLU A 323 16.41 13.86 39.76
N LYS A 324 15.74 14.81 40.44
CA LYS A 324 16.34 15.57 41.54
C LYS A 324 16.60 14.73 42.81
N ILE A 325 15.83 13.68 43.05
CA ILE A 325 15.98 12.79 44.22
C ILE A 325 16.95 11.64 43.93
N VAL A 326 17.00 11.14 42.69
CA VAL A 326 17.85 10.03 42.24
C VAL A 326 19.33 10.43 42.15
N ASN A 327 19.64 11.73 42.07
CA ASN A 327 21.02 12.23 42.22
C ASN A 327 21.53 12.30 43.67
N VAL A 328 20.73 11.91 44.67
CA VAL A 328 21.14 11.92 46.10
C VAL A 328 21.07 10.52 46.75
N SER A 329 20.63 9.48 46.05
CA SER A 329 20.46 8.16 46.67
C SER A 329 20.69 7.02 45.68
N TYR A 330 21.95 6.76 45.36
CA TYR A 330 22.36 5.45 44.86
C TYR A 330 22.70 4.55 46.05
N GLU A 331 21.73 3.77 46.51
CA GLU A 331 21.88 2.37 46.93
C GLU A 331 20.55 1.85 47.51
N SER A 332 20.11 0.68 47.01
CA SER A 332 18.90 -0.07 47.42
C SER A 332 17.57 0.62 47.03
N ILE A 333 16.58 0.03 46.36
CA ILE A 333 15.98 -1.29 46.45
C ILE A 333 15.32 -1.57 45.09
N ARG A 334 15.77 -2.61 44.39
CA ARG A 334 14.92 -3.35 43.44
C ARG A 334 14.07 -4.33 44.27
N GLU A 335 12.88 -4.62 43.75
CA GLU A 335 11.88 -5.56 44.27
C GLU A 335 10.86 -4.97 45.27
N LYS A 336 9.85 -4.28 44.75
CA LYS A 336 8.48 -4.28 45.32
C LYS A 336 7.36 -3.69 44.44
N ASP A 337 7.65 -3.11 43.28
CA ASP A 337 6.62 -2.35 42.52
C ASP A 337 5.80 -3.14 41.48
N ALA A 338 5.94 -4.47 41.41
CA ALA A 338 5.12 -5.27 40.50
C ALA A 338 3.72 -5.64 41.06
N ALA A 339 3.45 -5.38 42.34
CA ALA A 339 2.23 -5.85 43.01
C ALA A 339 1.18 -4.76 43.33
N GLN A 340 1.49 -3.47 43.21
CA GLN A 340 0.55 -2.38 43.55
C GLN A 340 -0.23 -1.78 42.37
N VAL A 341 0.07 -2.17 41.13
CA VAL A 341 -0.61 -1.64 39.94
C VAL A 341 -1.93 -2.36 39.62
N SER A 342 -2.24 -3.48 40.28
CA SER A 342 -3.46 -4.25 40.09
C SER A 342 -4.65 -3.82 40.98
N MET A 343 -4.48 -2.88 41.91
CA MET A 343 -5.55 -2.46 42.85
C MET A 343 -6.34 -1.21 42.42
N PHE A 344 -5.97 -0.52 41.33
CA PHE A 344 -6.63 0.75 40.93
C PHE A 344 -7.67 0.62 39.79
N LEU A 345 -7.98 -0.59 39.32
CA LEU A 345 -9.03 -0.82 38.31
C LEU A 345 -10.34 -1.27 38.99
N GLY A 346 -10.90 -0.37 39.81
CA GLY A 346 -12.27 -0.45 40.31
C GLY A 346 -13.27 0.11 39.30
N GLY A 347 -14.35 -0.65 39.08
CA GLY A 347 -15.26 -0.50 37.95
C GLY A 347 -16.20 0.71 37.96
N ASN A 348 -16.77 0.96 36.78
CA ASN A 348 -18.05 1.64 36.63
C ASN A 348 -18.72 1.19 35.32
N GLN A 349 -19.63 0.23 35.46
CA GLN A 349 -20.66 -0.05 34.47
C GLN A 349 -21.64 1.14 34.46
N ARG A 350 -21.77 1.82 33.32
CA ARG A 350 -23.00 2.54 32.98
C ARG A 350 -23.36 2.29 31.53
N GLN A 351 -24.52 1.66 31.38
CA GLN A 351 -25.26 1.49 30.14
C GLN A 351 -25.51 2.84 29.47
N SER A 352 -25.40 2.90 28.15
CA SER A 352 -26.18 3.83 27.35
C SER A 352 -26.55 3.18 26.03
N GLN A 353 -27.78 3.45 25.64
CA GLN A 353 -28.62 2.69 24.73
C GLN A 353 -28.31 2.94 23.25
N SER A 354 -28.79 1.98 22.47
CA SER A 354 -28.86 1.87 21.02
C SER A 354 -29.57 3.01 20.28
N GLN A 355 -29.12 3.31 19.06
CA GLN A 355 -29.85 3.57 17.79
C GLN A 355 -28.79 4.08 16.78
N ASN A 356 -28.64 3.65 15.52
CA ASN A 356 -29.56 3.15 14.51
C ASN A 356 -28.87 2.10 13.62
N LYS A 357 -29.58 1.02 13.29
CA LYS A 357 -29.15 -0.02 12.34
C LYS A 357 -29.24 0.51 10.90
N LYS A 358 -28.11 0.87 10.30
CA LYS A 358 -27.90 0.77 8.85
C LYS A 358 -27.28 -0.61 8.55
N LYS A 359 -27.68 -1.23 7.43
CA LYS A 359 -27.34 -2.60 7.01
C LYS A 359 -25.86 -2.91 7.27
N LYS A 360 -25.59 -3.80 8.24
CA LYS A 360 -24.24 -4.30 8.55
C LYS A 360 -23.70 -5.08 7.35
N THR A 361 -22.76 -4.50 6.62
CA THR A 361 -21.64 -5.31 6.14
C THR A 361 -20.93 -5.85 7.39
N SER A 362 -20.67 -7.15 7.46
CA SER A 362 -19.96 -7.74 8.60
C SER A 362 -18.48 -7.37 8.53
N PHE A 363 -18.17 -6.14 8.94
CA PHE A 363 -16.80 -5.69 9.11
C PHE A 363 -16.08 -6.64 10.08
N LYS A 364 -15.06 -7.34 9.57
CA LYS A 364 -14.21 -8.23 10.35
C LYS A 364 -12.79 -7.66 10.28
N LEU A 365 -12.27 -7.17 11.40
CA LEU A 365 -10.90 -6.65 11.47
C LEU A 365 -9.93 -7.78 11.78
N ASN A 366 -8.85 -7.88 11.02
CA ASN A 366 -7.76 -8.80 11.30
C ASN A 366 -7.09 -8.40 12.63
N PRO A 367 -6.87 -9.33 13.58
CA PRO A 367 -6.20 -9.02 14.84
C PRO A 367 -4.75 -8.51 14.66
N ASN A 368 -4.16 -8.66 13.47
CA ASN A 368 -2.79 -8.31 13.19
C ASN A 368 -2.64 -7.27 12.07
N ILE A 369 -1.63 -6.42 12.24
CA ILE A 369 -1.01 -5.58 11.22
C ILE A 369 0.22 -6.34 10.72
N TYR A 370 0.44 -6.35 9.41
CA TYR A 370 1.65 -6.89 8.82
C TYR A 370 2.61 -5.74 8.49
N ASP A 371 3.83 -5.82 9.01
CA ASP A 371 4.90 -4.87 8.68
C ASP A 371 5.94 -5.54 7.79
N LEU A 372 6.01 -5.07 6.54
CA LEU A 372 6.89 -5.54 5.50
C LEU A 372 8.15 -4.68 5.44
N THR A 373 9.30 -5.34 5.41
CA THR A 373 10.58 -4.71 5.07
C THR A 373 11.09 -5.30 3.79
N ILE A 374 11.22 -4.45 2.76
CA ILE A 374 11.64 -4.85 1.41
C ILE A 374 12.99 -4.18 1.11
N VAL A 375 13.96 -4.96 0.67
CA VAL A 375 15.26 -4.46 0.21
C VAL A 375 15.64 -5.15 -1.10
N TYR A 376 16.16 -4.37 -2.04
CA TYR A 376 16.59 -4.84 -3.35
C TYR A 376 18.11 -4.84 -3.43
N TYR A 377 18.67 -5.93 -3.94
CA TYR A 377 20.10 -6.12 -4.12
C TYR A 377 20.40 -6.54 -5.55
N LYS A 378 21.61 -6.20 -6.00
CA LYS A 378 22.21 -6.73 -7.22
C LYS A 378 23.61 -7.26 -6.86
N PRO A 379 23.99 -8.48 -7.28
CA PRO A 379 25.34 -8.96 -7.09
C PRO A 379 26.26 -8.19 -8.04
N ASN A 380 27.25 -7.49 -7.48
CA ASN A 380 28.30 -6.81 -8.23
C ASN A 380 29.62 -7.53 -7.91
N TYR A 381 30.35 -7.94 -8.95
CA TYR A 381 31.67 -8.54 -8.77
C TYR A 381 32.69 -7.43 -8.54
N THR A 382 33.28 -7.37 -7.34
CA THR A 382 34.27 -6.36 -7.00
C THR A 382 35.60 -7.03 -6.67
N ASN A 383 36.68 -6.59 -7.33
CA ASN A 383 38.06 -6.97 -6.96
C ASN A 383 38.52 -6.25 -5.67
N ILE A 384 37.65 -5.42 -5.09
CA ILE A 384 37.89 -4.50 -3.98
C ILE A 384 36.63 -4.54 -3.10
N GLY A 385 36.22 -5.73 -2.64
CA GLY A 385 35.13 -5.85 -1.67
C GLY A 385 35.57 -5.28 -0.31
N HIS A 386 34.70 -4.52 0.34
CA HIS A 386 34.95 -3.96 1.67
C HIS A 386 34.06 -4.63 2.71
N ASP A 387 34.65 -5.51 3.52
CA ASP A 387 33.99 -6.04 4.71
C ASP A 387 34.16 -5.07 5.88
N HIS A 388 33.06 -4.48 6.34
CA HIS A 388 33.02 -3.73 7.60
C HIS A 388 32.89 -4.69 8.78
N VAL A 389 33.87 -5.58 8.96
CA VAL A 389 33.98 -6.39 10.17
C VAL A 389 35.03 -5.73 11.06
N ASN A 390 34.59 -5.14 12.17
CA ASN A 390 35.45 -4.58 13.24
C ASN A 390 36.35 -3.40 12.86
N GLY A 391 35.92 -2.51 11.95
CA GLY A 391 36.61 -1.23 11.72
C GLY A 391 37.94 -1.29 10.96
N ASN A 392 38.37 -2.47 10.51
CA ASN A 392 39.51 -2.64 9.60
C ASN A 392 39.00 -3.06 8.21
N LEU A 393 39.41 -2.30 7.18
CA LEU A 393 39.10 -2.56 5.78
C LEU A 393 40.00 -3.69 5.25
N ASN A 394 39.48 -4.92 5.24
CA ASN A 394 40.10 -6.01 4.52
C ASN A 394 39.50 -6.11 3.11
N LEU A 395 40.38 -6.12 2.11
CA LEU A 395 40.04 -6.26 0.70
C LEU A 395 39.92 -7.75 0.36
N HIS A 396 38.79 -8.15 -0.19
CA HIS A 396 38.57 -9.50 -0.69
C HIS A 396 38.04 -9.46 -2.13
N GLU A 397 38.48 -10.39 -2.98
CA GLU A 397 37.88 -10.65 -4.28
C GLU A 397 36.60 -11.45 -4.06
N GLY A 398 35.46 -10.99 -4.60
CA GLY A 398 34.20 -11.72 -4.46
C GLY A 398 32.98 -10.94 -4.95
N TYR A 399 31.81 -11.57 -4.81
CA TYR A 399 30.53 -10.94 -5.08
C TYR A 399 30.07 -10.11 -3.87
N GLN A 400 29.82 -8.82 -4.08
CA GLN A 400 29.21 -7.93 -3.10
C GLN A 400 27.76 -7.64 -3.51
N LEU A 401 26.82 -7.77 -2.58
CA LEU A 401 25.43 -7.37 -2.83
C LEU A 401 25.29 -5.86 -2.66
N GLU A 402 25.11 -5.14 -3.77
CA GLU A 402 24.85 -3.70 -3.75
C GLU A 402 23.36 -3.43 -3.65
N GLN A 403 22.95 -2.52 -2.76
CA GLN A 403 21.55 -2.10 -2.69
C GLN A 403 21.18 -1.25 -3.90
N ILE A 404 20.12 -1.65 -4.60
CA ILE A 404 19.64 -0.95 -5.79
C ILE A 404 18.23 -0.39 -5.59
N VAL A 405 17.86 0.57 -6.44
CA VAL A 405 16.47 0.97 -6.65
C VAL A 405 16.09 0.53 -8.06
N PRO A 406 15.49 -0.67 -8.23
CA PRO A 406 15.23 -1.21 -9.54
C PRO A 406 14.15 -0.38 -10.24
N SER A 407 14.32 -0.15 -11.54
CA SER A 407 13.30 0.47 -12.37
C SER A 407 12.23 -0.54 -12.77
N PHE A 408 11.10 -0.04 -13.28
CA PHE A 408 10.04 -0.89 -13.80
C PHE A 408 10.50 -1.74 -14.99
N LEU A 409 11.32 -1.19 -15.89
CA LEU A 409 11.88 -1.94 -17.02
C LEU A 409 12.87 -3.01 -16.58
N ASP A 410 13.66 -2.78 -15.54
CA ASP A 410 14.58 -3.79 -15.00
C ASP A 410 13.82 -5.04 -14.51
N PHE A 411 12.61 -4.85 -13.98
CA PHE A 411 11.70 -5.93 -13.57
C PHE A 411 11.08 -6.68 -14.75
N LEU A 412 10.85 -6.00 -15.87
CA LEU A 412 10.24 -6.61 -17.06
C LEU A 412 11.24 -7.39 -17.93
N ARG A 413 12.53 -7.04 -17.84
CA ARG A 413 13.62 -7.75 -18.52
C ARG A 413 13.62 -9.21 -18.13
N THR A 414 13.47 -10.07 -19.12
CA THR A 414 13.69 -11.51 -18.94
C THR A 414 15.15 -11.77 -19.26
N SER A 415 15.91 -12.32 -18.31
CA SER A 415 17.17 -12.95 -18.68
C SER A 415 16.81 -14.23 -19.43
N ILE A 416 16.78 -14.20 -20.76
CA ILE A 416 16.89 -15.49 -21.46
C ILE A 416 18.28 -15.99 -21.08
N LYS A 417 18.40 -17.27 -20.68
CA LYS A 417 19.70 -17.92 -20.52
C LYS A 417 20.37 -17.94 -21.89
N SER A 418 20.89 -16.80 -22.32
CA SER A 418 21.74 -16.69 -23.48
C SER A 418 23.09 -17.30 -23.10
N VAL A 419 23.75 -17.86 -24.11
CA VAL A 419 24.95 -18.70 -24.04
C VAL A 419 26.16 -18.00 -23.39
N ASN A 420 26.04 -16.72 -23.03
CA ASN A 420 27.08 -15.94 -22.37
C ASN A 420 26.65 -15.64 -20.93
N GLU A 421 26.99 -16.56 -20.02
CA GLU A 421 26.58 -16.58 -18.61
C GLU A 421 27.13 -15.41 -17.76
N GLU A 422 27.98 -14.55 -18.32
CA GLU A 422 28.78 -13.59 -17.53
C GLU A 422 28.08 -12.26 -17.19
N ASN A 423 26.93 -11.91 -17.81
CA ASN A 423 26.35 -10.56 -17.68
C ASN A 423 24.91 -10.47 -17.14
N ASN A 424 24.26 -11.59 -16.80
CA ASN A 424 22.89 -11.56 -16.28
C ASN A 424 22.87 -11.64 -14.75
N GLU A 425 23.20 -10.52 -14.11
CA GLU A 425 23.10 -10.35 -12.65
C GLU A 425 21.63 -10.26 -12.20
N PRO A 426 21.11 -11.26 -11.44
CA PRO A 426 19.73 -11.26 -11.01
C PRO A 426 19.45 -10.16 -9.97
N ILE A 427 18.22 -9.67 -9.97
CA ILE A 427 17.70 -8.81 -8.90
C ILE A 427 17.26 -9.70 -7.74
N ILE A 428 17.95 -9.55 -6.62
CA ILE A 428 17.68 -10.26 -5.38
C ILE A 428 16.79 -9.37 -4.51
N ILE A 429 15.60 -9.87 -4.18
CA ILE A 429 14.64 -9.18 -3.31
C ILE A 429 14.63 -9.87 -1.97
N MET A 430 15.08 -9.19 -0.93
CA MET A 430 15.01 -9.69 0.44
C MET A 430 13.82 -9.07 1.17
N ILE A 431 13.01 -9.94 1.78
CA ILE A 431 11.73 -9.57 2.39
C ILE A 431 11.69 -10.10 3.81
N ASN A 432 11.31 -9.23 4.74
CA ASN A 432 10.99 -9.61 6.11
C ASN A 432 9.57 -9.20 6.47
N ILE A 433 8.80 -10.16 6.94
CA ILE A 433 7.40 -9.98 7.32
C ILE A 433 7.28 -10.16 8.83
N SER A 434 6.71 -9.16 9.50
CA SER A 434 6.47 -9.24 10.95
C SER A 434 5.01 -8.97 11.28
N LYS A 435 4.48 -9.72 12.24
CA LYS A 435 3.08 -9.65 12.66
C LYS A 435 2.96 -8.87 13.95
N ILE A 436 2.04 -7.91 13.98
CA ILE A 436 1.87 -7.00 15.12
C ILE A 436 0.40 -6.95 15.50
N LYS A 437 0.08 -7.16 16.79
CA LYS A 437 -1.31 -7.07 17.26
C LYS A 437 -1.85 -5.65 17.09
N ILE A 438 -3.01 -5.50 16.46
CA ILE A 438 -3.66 -4.19 16.24
C ILE A 438 -4.38 -3.67 17.48
N ALA A 439 -4.89 -4.57 18.32
CA ALA A 439 -5.75 -4.23 19.46
C ALA A 439 -5.16 -3.15 20.40
N PRO A 440 -3.86 -3.13 20.74
CA PRO A 440 -3.28 -2.08 21.57
C PRO A 440 -3.26 -0.70 20.93
N LEU A 441 -3.28 -0.62 19.59
CA LEU A 441 -3.16 0.64 18.82
C LEU A 441 -4.49 1.36 18.66
N LEU A 442 -5.59 0.61 18.52
CA LEU A 442 -6.93 1.16 18.32
C LEU A 442 -7.32 2.25 19.34
N PRO A 443 -7.10 2.07 20.66
CA PRO A 443 -7.46 3.09 21.66
C PRO A 443 -6.41 4.21 21.81
N MET A 444 -5.23 4.13 21.16
CA MET A 444 -4.17 5.13 21.36
C MET A 444 -4.55 6.51 20.80
N THR A 445 -4.05 7.56 21.45
CA THR A 445 -4.10 8.94 20.96
C THR A 445 -3.13 9.14 19.79
N GLU A 446 -3.37 10.17 18.98
CA GLU A 446 -2.55 10.49 17.81
C GLU A 446 -1.05 10.58 18.15
N LYS A 447 -0.67 11.39 19.14
CA LYS A 447 0.74 11.51 19.59
C LYS A 447 1.39 10.17 19.97
N LYS A 448 0.61 9.24 20.55
CA LYS A 448 1.12 7.90 20.90
C LYS A 448 1.29 7.02 19.65
N LEU A 449 0.38 7.14 18.68
CA LEU A 449 0.48 6.46 17.39
C LEU A 449 1.67 6.98 16.58
N GLU A 450 1.93 8.29 16.59
CA GLU A 450 3.10 8.90 15.96
C GLU A 450 4.39 8.31 16.53
N LYS A 451 4.55 8.38 17.86
CA LYS A 451 5.71 7.83 18.55
C LYS A 451 5.86 6.32 18.35
N TRP A 452 4.75 5.59 18.30
CA TRP A 452 4.77 4.15 18.02
C TRP A 452 5.32 3.87 16.61
N LEU A 453 4.84 4.61 15.61
CA LEU A 453 5.26 4.45 14.22
C LEU A 453 6.73 4.86 14.04
N GLU A 454 7.16 5.95 14.66
CA GLU A 454 8.56 6.40 14.62
C GLU A 454 9.51 5.35 15.23
N ASN A 455 9.17 4.81 16.40
CA ASN A 455 9.93 3.72 17.01
C ASN A 455 9.97 2.47 16.13
N ARG A 456 8.87 2.19 15.42
CA ARG A 456 8.80 1.06 14.49
C ARG A 456 9.72 1.29 13.28
N TRP A 457 9.75 2.50 12.73
CA TRP A 457 10.68 2.89 11.66
C TRP A 457 12.13 2.76 12.11
N GLY A 458 12.46 3.15 13.34
CA GLY A 458 13.81 2.96 13.89
C GLY A 458 14.23 1.49 14.04
N LYS A 459 13.28 0.60 14.34
CA LYS A 459 13.53 -0.86 14.33
C LYS A 459 13.77 -1.38 12.91
N LYS A 460 12.98 -0.90 11.94
CA LYS A 460 13.11 -1.27 10.53
C LYS A 460 14.46 -0.82 9.95
N ASP A 461 14.88 0.40 10.25
CA ASP A 461 16.18 0.95 9.84
C ASP A 461 17.35 0.06 10.32
N LYS A 462 17.32 -0.32 11.60
CA LYS A 462 18.30 -1.25 12.20
C LYS A 462 18.26 -2.65 11.58
N LEU A 463 17.07 -3.14 11.22
CA LEU A 463 16.91 -4.44 10.59
C LEU A 463 17.51 -4.45 9.17
N ILE A 464 17.36 -3.37 8.41
CA ILE A 464 18.02 -3.22 7.10
C ILE A 464 19.55 -3.17 7.26
N ASN A 465 20.07 -2.48 8.28
CA ASN A 465 21.51 -2.52 8.57
C ASN A 465 22.00 -3.94 8.87
N LYS A 466 21.22 -4.73 9.62
CA LYS A 466 21.57 -6.13 9.89
C LYS A 466 21.61 -6.99 8.63
N PHE A 467 20.73 -6.72 7.66
CA PHE A 467 20.75 -7.41 6.38
C PHE A 467 22.08 -7.18 5.67
N GLU A 468 22.55 -5.93 5.61
CA GLU A 468 23.83 -5.60 5.01
C GLU A 468 25.01 -6.34 5.67
N THR A 469 25.03 -6.39 7.01
CA THR A 469 26.13 -7.00 7.77
C THR A 469 26.12 -8.54 7.77
N ASN A 470 24.95 -9.16 7.61
CA ASN A 470 24.78 -10.61 7.71
C ASN A 470 24.92 -11.33 6.37
N ILE A 471 24.88 -10.60 5.25
CA ILE A 471 25.18 -11.16 3.93
C ILE A 471 26.70 -11.41 3.87
N LYS A 472 27.12 -12.62 4.23
CA LYS A 472 28.45 -13.14 3.89
C LYS A 472 28.30 -14.04 2.67
N MET A 473 28.68 -13.52 1.50
CA MET A 473 28.81 -14.33 0.29
C MET A 473 30.08 -15.18 0.47
N LYS A 474 29.91 -16.50 0.55
CA LYS A 474 31.04 -17.45 0.57
C LYS A 474 31.50 -17.77 -0.83
#